data_AF-A0AAX2AJH2-F1
#
_entry.id   AF-A0AAX2AJH2-F1
#
_cell.length_a   1.000
_cell.length_b   1.000
_cell.length_c   1.000
_cell.angle_alpha   90.00
_cell.angle_beta   90.00
_cell.angle_gamma   90.00
#
_symmetry.space_group_name_H-M   'P 1'
#
loop_
_entity.id
_entity.type
_entity.pdbx_description
1 polymer ?
#
loop_
_entity_poly.entity_id
_entity_poly.type
_entity_poly.pdbx_seq_one_letter_code
_entity_poly.pdbx_strand_id
1 'polypeptide(L)'
;GAFGTKGAMDKCTMCAGGPLETNSSEERHLYGQNRIAEGKVPVCAAMCSTKALLVGDAQEVSKIYRERVLSRGHGVQTSPMTWSRAYGAK
;
A
#
# COMPACT_ATOMS: atom_id res chain seq x y z
N GLY A 1 -10.18 30.74 -10.45
CA GLY A 1 -9.04 29.89 -10.03
C GLY A 1 -8.62 29.02 -11.20
N ALA A 2 -7.42 28.43 -11.18
CA ALA A 2 -6.85 27.63 -12.28
C ALA A 2 -7.69 26.42 -12.74
N PHE A 3 -8.76 26.10 -12.01
CA PHE A 3 -9.79 25.15 -12.38
C PHE A 3 -11.13 25.89 -12.26
N GLY A 4 -11.90 25.96 -13.34
CA GLY A 4 -13.24 26.57 -13.36
C GLY A 4 -14.26 25.75 -12.56
N THR A 5 -15.46 25.54 -13.11
CA THR A 5 -16.59 24.84 -12.47
C THR A 5 -16.38 23.33 -12.21
N LYS A 6 -15.27 22.74 -12.68
CA LYS A 6 -14.86 21.35 -12.37
C LYS A 6 -13.79 21.36 -11.27
N GLY A 7 -14.21 21.62 -10.04
CA GLY A 7 -13.36 21.98 -8.90
C GLY A 7 -12.91 20.84 -7.98
N ALA A 8 -12.99 19.57 -8.39
CA ALA A 8 -12.53 18.44 -7.58
C ALA A 8 -11.43 17.66 -8.33
N MET A 9 -10.24 17.56 -7.71
CA MET A 9 -9.13 16.75 -8.22
C MET A 9 -9.03 15.46 -7.42
N ASP A 10 -8.85 14.35 -8.13
CA ASP A 10 -8.50 13.09 -7.52
C ASP A 10 -7.01 13.05 -7.16
N LYS A 11 -6.70 12.36 -6.07
CA LYS A 11 -5.33 12.06 -5.64
C LYS A 11 -5.26 10.65 -5.12
N CYS A 12 -4.06 10.09 -5.08
CA CYS A 12 -3.83 8.83 -4.36
C CYS A 12 -4.19 9.01 -2.87
N THR A 13 -5.13 8.21 -2.37
CA THR A 13 -5.53 8.14 -0.95
C THR A 13 -4.97 6.90 -0.26
N MET A 14 -3.98 6.24 -0.86
CA MET A 14 -3.45 4.95 -0.39
C MET A 14 -4.51 3.84 -0.30
N CYS A 15 -5.51 3.86 -1.20
CA CYS A 15 -6.67 2.98 -1.14
C CYS A 15 -7.49 3.11 0.17
N ALA A 16 -7.43 4.27 0.82
CA ALA A 16 -8.49 4.70 1.71
C ALA A 16 -9.72 5.02 0.86
N GLY A 17 -10.90 4.68 1.38
CA GLY A 17 -12.18 4.99 0.75
C GLY A 17 -12.50 6.48 0.75
N GLY A 18 -13.77 6.79 0.94
CA GLY A 18 -14.27 8.15 0.92
C GLY A 18 -14.16 8.86 2.26
N PRO A 19 -14.57 10.14 2.33
CA PRO A 19 -14.78 10.84 3.61
C PRO A 19 -16.07 10.40 4.32
N LEU A 20 -16.85 9.50 3.71
CA LEU A 20 -18.09 8.95 4.26
C LEU A 20 -17.80 7.91 5.34
N GLU A 21 -18.84 7.52 6.07
CA GLU A 21 -18.74 6.48 7.08
C GLU A 21 -18.14 5.20 6.50
N THR A 22 -17.08 4.73 7.16
CA THR A 22 -16.27 3.62 6.67
C THR A 22 -17.09 2.35 6.57
N ASN A 23 -16.98 1.64 5.44
CA ASN A 23 -17.73 0.45 5.08
C ASN A 23 -19.25 0.63 4.88
N SER A 24 -19.74 1.87 4.82
CA SER A 24 -21.14 2.13 4.45
C SER A 24 -21.44 1.72 3.00
N SER A 25 -22.72 1.48 2.70
CA SER A 25 -23.18 1.20 1.33
C SER A 25 -22.88 2.37 0.39
N GLU A 26 -23.11 3.59 0.87
CA GLU A 26 -22.87 4.84 0.14
C GLU A 26 -21.39 5.05 -0.16
N GLU A 27 -20.50 4.82 0.81
CA GLU A 27 -19.05 4.90 0.58
C GLU A 27 -18.62 3.89 -0.49
N ARG A 28 -19.10 2.65 -0.40
CA ARG A 28 -18.73 1.60 -1.35
C ARG A 28 -19.26 1.88 -2.76
N HIS A 29 -20.43 2.51 -2.88
CA HIS A 29 -20.99 2.92 -4.16
C HIS A 29 -20.21 4.08 -4.80
N LEU A 30 -19.81 5.09 -4.01
CA LEU A 30 -19.16 6.29 -4.52
C LEU A 30 -17.64 6.15 -4.68
N TYR A 31 -16.97 5.46 -3.76
CA TYR A 31 -15.50 5.41 -3.66
C TYR A 31 -14.93 4.00 -3.79
N GLY A 32 -15.79 2.98 -3.86
CA GLY A 32 -15.36 1.59 -3.97
C GLY A 32 -14.84 1.00 -2.65
N GLN A 33 -13.90 0.07 -2.75
CA GLN A 33 -13.41 -0.70 -1.60
C GLN A 33 -12.39 0.08 -0.78
N ASN A 34 -12.68 0.28 0.51
CA ASN A 34 -11.72 0.83 1.48
C ASN A 34 -10.77 -0.28 1.97
N ARG A 35 -9.63 -0.45 1.29
CA ARG A 35 -8.69 -1.56 1.57
C ARG A 35 -7.97 -1.40 2.89
N ILE A 36 -7.66 -0.16 3.28
CA ILE A 36 -6.98 0.13 4.56
C ILE A 36 -7.88 -0.28 5.73
N ALA A 37 -9.16 0.10 5.70
CA ALA A 37 -10.11 -0.26 6.75
C ALA A 37 -10.31 -1.79 6.88
N GLU A 38 -10.19 -2.51 5.76
CA GLU A 38 -10.25 -3.99 5.73
C GLU A 38 -8.92 -4.67 6.12
N GLY A 39 -7.87 -3.91 6.48
CA GLY A 39 -6.55 -4.44 6.82
C GLY A 39 -5.77 -5.01 5.64
N LYS A 40 -6.17 -4.66 4.41
CA LYS A 40 -5.54 -5.12 3.17
C LYS A 40 -4.49 -4.13 2.69
N VAL A 41 -3.40 -4.65 2.12
CA VAL A 41 -2.37 -3.83 1.48
C VAL A 41 -2.98 -3.08 0.29
N PRO A 42 -2.64 -1.78 0.08
CA PRO A 42 -3.09 -1.01 -1.07
C PRO A 42 -2.76 -1.67 -2.40
N VAL A 43 -3.62 -1.49 -3.39
CA VAL A 43 -3.61 -2.27 -4.64
C VAL A 43 -2.28 -2.13 -5.39
N CYS A 44 -1.72 -0.93 -5.44
CA CYS A 44 -0.45 -0.68 -6.13
C CYS A 44 0.69 -1.49 -5.51
N ALA A 45 0.77 -1.58 -4.18
CA ALA A 45 1.80 -2.35 -3.49
C ALA A 45 1.53 -3.86 -3.53
N ALA A 46 0.26 -4.27 -3.49
CA ALA A 46 -0.13 -5.68 -3.59
C ALA A 46 0.14 -6.28 -4.99
N MET A 47 -0.03 -5.48 -6.05
CA MET A 47 0.15 -5.93 -7.43
C MET A 47 1.57 -5.69 -7.98
N CYS A 48 2.42 -4.94 -7.27
CA CYS A 48 3.77 -4.61 -7.74
C CYS A 48 4.66 -5.87 -7.81
N SER A 49 4.88 -6.39 -9.02
CA SER A 49 5.66 -7.60 -9.28
C SER A 49 7.12 -7.51 -8.83
N THR A 50 7.72 -6.32 -8.96
CA THR A 50 9.11 -6.06 -8.55
C THR A 50 9.27 -5.74 -7.07
N LYS A 51 8.15 -5.64 -6.32
CA LYS A 51 8.12 -5.25 -4.90
C LYS A 51 8.80 -3.90 -4.64
N ALA A 52 8.78 -2.99 -5.61
CA ALA A 52 9.36 -1.65 -5.49
C ALA A 52 8.53 -0.74 -4.57
N LEU A 53 7.21 -0.84 -4.65
CA LEU A 53 6.29 -0.06 -3.82
C LEU A 53 6.20 -0.68 -2.42
N LEU A 54 6.53 0.12 -1.40
CA LEU A 54 6.38 -0.20 0.01
C LEU A 54 5.32 0.70 0.62
N VAL A 55 4.38 0.12 1.37
CA VAL A 55 3.34 0.86 2.09
C VAL A 55 3.15 0.23 3.46
N GLY A 56 3.02 1.05 4.48
CA GLY A 56 2.89 0.65 5.88
C GLY A 56 3.19 1.81 6.81
N ASP A 57 3.36 1.53 8.10
CA ASP A 57 3.80 2.53 9.06
C ASP A 57 5.18 3.11 8.69
N ALA A 58 5.40 4.38 9.00
CA ALA A 58 6.62 5.09 8.65
C ALA A 58 7.88 4.42 9.22
N GLN A 59 7.83 3.90 10.45
CA GLN A 59 8.97 3.23 11.08
C GLN A 59 9.27 1.89 10.42
N GLU A 60 8.22 1.11 10.12
CA GLU A 60 8.37 -0.18 9.45
C GLU A 60 8.91 -0.03 8.02
N VAL A 61 8.35 0.90 7.24
CA VAL A 61 8.80 1.17 5.87
C VAL A 61 10.25 1.65 5.88
N SER A 62 10.62 2.52 6.81
CA SER A 62 12.01 3.00 6.97
C SER A 62 12.97 1.87 7.30
N LYS A 63 12.56 0.94 8.17
CA LYS A 63 13.35 -0.26 8.51
C LYS A 63 13.59 -1.13 7.29
N ILE A 64 12.53 -1.48 6.54
CA ILE A 64 12.62 -2.30 5.33
C ILE A 64 13.48 -1.62 4.26
N TYR A 65 13.32 -0.31 4.09
CA TYR A 65 14.12 0.46 3.14
C TYR A 65 15.60 0.42 3.49
N ARG A 66 15.96 0.69 4.75
CA ARG A 66 17.35 0.62 5.23
C ARG A 66 17.95 -0.76 5.03
N GLU A 67 17.22 -1.82 5.39
CA GLU A 67 17.64 -3.20 5.18
C GLU A 67 17.91 -3.49 3.69
N ARG A 68 17.00 -3.08 2.79
CA ARG A 68 17.18 -3.22 1.34
C ARG A 68 18.39 -2.46 0.80
N VAL A 69 18.63 -1.24 1.31
CA VAL A 69 19.79 -0.44 0.92
C VAL A 69 21.09 -1.10 1.37
N LEU A 70 21.14 -1.61 2.60
CA LEU A 70 22.30 -2.33 3.13
C LEU A 70 22.54 -3.66 2.39
N SER A 71 21.50 -4.35 1.94
CA SER A 71 21.64 -5.62 1.21
C SER A 71 21.97 -5.45 -0.29
N ARG A 72 21.87 -4.23 -0.85
CA ARG A 72 22.17 -3.98 -2.26
C ARG A 72 23.65 -4.29 -2.54
N GLY A 73 23.91 -5.11 -3.55
CA GLY A 73 25.26 -5.53 -3.93
C GLY A 73 25.79 -6.76 -3.19
N HIS A 74 25.13 -7.18 -2.10
CA HIS A 74 25.52 -8.39 -1.35
C HIS A 74 24.76 -9.65 -1.76
N GLY A 75 23.91 -9.63 -2.80
CA GLY A 75 23.00 -10.74 -3.12
C GLY A 75 21.85 -10.84 -2.09
N VAL A 76 20.82 -11.65 -2.39
CA VAL A 76 19.67 -11.84 -1.47
C VAL A 76 20.16 -12.57 -0.22
N GLN A 77 20.49 -11.83 0.84
CA GLN A 77 21.05 -12.39 2.07
C GLN A 77 19.99 -13.04 2.98
N THR A 78 18.73 -12.66 2.83
CA THR A 78 17.63 -13.19 3.65
C THR A 78 16.41 -13.44 2.78
N SER A 79 15.87 -14.66 2.87
CA SER A 79 14.52 -14.93 2.36
C SER A 79 13.57 -13.98 3.08
N PRO A 80 12.84 -13.09 2.36
CA PRO A 80 12.00 -12.11 3.03
C PRO A 80 10.99 -12.84 3.92
N MET A 81 10.81 -12.37 5.16
CA MET A 81 9.92 -12.97 6.19
C MET A 81 8.50 -13.32 5.69
N THR A 82 8.05 -12.65 4.63
CA THR A 82 6.78 -12.92 3.94
C THR A 82 6.77 -14.23 3.16
N TRP A 83 7.89 -14.67 2.57
CA TRP A 83 7.98 -15.96 1.88
C TRP A 83 7.99 -17.13 2.86
N SER A 84 8.63 -16.97 4.02
CA SER A 84 8.60 -17.98 5.09
C SER A 84 7.19 -18.19 5.65
N ARG A 85 6.38 -17.12 5.72
CA ARG A 85 4.95 -17.18 6.12
C ARG A 85 4.03 -17.66 4.98
N ALA A 86 4.34 -17.36 3.73
CA ALA A 86 3.49 -17.69 2.59
C ALA A 86 3.72 -19.11 2.02
N TYR A 87 4.95 -19.63 2.08
CA TYR A 87 5.33 -20.91 1.47
C TYR A 87 5.88 -21.93 2.46
N GLY A 88 5.98 -21.57 3.74
CA GLY A 88 6.60 -22.41 4.77
C GLY A 88 8.12 -22.43 4.62
N ALA A 89 8.83 -22.23 5.72
CA ALA A 89 10.25 -22.55 5.77
C ALA A 89 10.39 -24.08 5.68
N LYS A 90 11.21 -24.57 4.74
CA LYS A 90 11.94 -25.81 4.99
C LYS A 90 13.21 -25.45 5.74
#